data_AF-A0A2D5EPK1-F1
#
_entry.id   AF-A0A2D5EPK1-F1
#
_cell.length_a   1.000
_cell.length_b   1.000
_cell.length_c   1.000
_cell.angle_alpha   90.00
_cell.angle_beta   90.00
_cell.angle_gamma   90.00
#
_symmetry.space_group_name_H-M   'P 1'
#
loop_
_entity.id
_entity.type
_entity.pdbx_description
1 polymer ?
#
loop_
_entity_poly.entity_id
_entity_poly.type
_entity_poly.pdbx_seq_one_letter_code
_entity_poly.pdbx_strand_id
1 'polypeptide(L)' 'MRRGPKIGRNAPCPCGSGKKSEKCCLGERR' A
#
# COMPACT_ATOMS: atom_id res chain seq x y z
N MET A 1 5.80 -8.14 -19.57
CA MET A 1 6.42 -7.60 -18.34
C MET A 1 5.54 -6.50 -17.77
N ARG A 2 4.62 -6.82 -16.86
CA ARG A 2 3.91 -5.79 -16.12
C ARG A 2 3.79 -6.25 -14.68
N ARG A 3 4.63 -5.68 -13.83
CA ARG A 3 4.32 -5.60 -12.41
C ARG A 3 4.45 -4.11 -12.15
N GLY A 4 3.30 -3.46 -11.95
CA GLY A 4 3.22 -2.01 -11.73
C GLY A 4 4.17 -1.53 -10.63
N PRO A 5 4.27 -0.21 -10.42
CA PRO A 5 5.18 0.35 -9.43
C PRO A 5 5.06 -0.44 -8.13
N LYS A 6 6.19 -1.02 -7.68
CA LYS A 6 6.28 -1.73 -6.41
C LYS A 6 6.09 -0.69 -5.31
N ILE A 7 4.84 -0.36 -5.01
CA ILE A 7 4.52 0.58 -3.96
C ILE A 7 4.96 -0.06 -2.64
N GLY A 8 5.92 0.58 -1.99
CA GLY A 8 6.45 0.08 -0.73
C GLY A 8 5.38 0.11 0.35
N ARG A 9 5.41 -0.88 1.23
CA ARG A 9 4.55 -1.02 2.42
C ARG A 9 4.53 0.25 3.31
N ASN A 10 5.64 0.97 3.37
CA ASN A 10 5.74 2.23 4.11
C ASN A 10 5.21 3.46 3.37
N ALA A 11 4.95 3.37 2.06
CA ALA A 11 4.43 4.48 1.26
C ALA A 11 2.96 4.77 1.62
N PRO A 12 2.47 6.00 1.38
CA PRO A 12 1.05 6.32 1.53
C PRO A 12 0.18 5.37 0.70
N CYS A 13 -0.97 4.99 1.26
CA CYS A 13 -1.92 4.10 0.61
C CYS A 13 -2.49 4.75 -0.66
N PRO A 14 -2.46 4.06 -1.82
CA PRO A 14 -3.05 4.59 -3.05
C PRO A 14 -4.58 4.73 -2.98
N CYS A 15 -5.21 4.20 -1.93
CA CYS A 15 -6.63 4.34 -1.63
C CYS A 15 -7.04 5.75 -1.13
N GLY A 16 -6.07 6.65 -0.89
CA GLY A 16 -6.37 8.01 -0.44
C GLY A 16 -6.72 8.12 1.06
N SER A 17 -6.55 7.06 1.84
CA SER A 17 -6.88 7.06 3.28
C SER A 17 -5.91 7.86 4.16
N GLY A 18 -4.80 8.36 3.59
CA GLY A 18 -3.71 9.00 4.33
C GLY A 18 -2.87 8.05 5.19
N LYS A 19 -3.24 6.76 5.29
CA LYS A 19 -2.49 5.75 6.05
C LYS A 19 -1.36 5.17 5.21
N LYS A 20 -0.33 4.61 5.85
CA LYS A 20 0.68 3.79 5.17
C LYS A 20 0.03 2.55 4.56
N SER A 21 0.50 2.12 3.40
CA SER A 21 -0.09 0.98 2.68
C SER A 21 -0.04 -0.32 3.50
N GLU A 22 1.00 -0.53 4.31
CA GLU A 22 1.09 -1.64 5.28
C GLU A 22 0.09 -1.60 6.42
N LYS A 23 -0.52 -0.43 6.70
CA LYS A 23 -1.55 -0.26 7.74
C LYS A 23 -2.94 -0.04 7.15
N CYS A 24 -3.07 -0.31 5.86
CA CYS A 24 -4.28 -0.16 5.07
C CYS A 24 -4.30 -1.32 4.06
N CYS A 25 -4.54 -1.07 2.77
CA CYS A 25 -4.78 -2.10 1.76
C CYS A 25 -3.72 -3.21 1.58
N LEU A 26 -2.45 -3.01 2.01
CA LEU A 26 -1.37 -4.00 1.82
C LEU A 26 -0.92 -4.71 3.10
N GLY A 27 -1.46 -4.36 4.26
CA GLY A 27 -1.10 -5.04 5.51
C GLY A 27 -2.22 -5.20 6.51
N GLU A 28 -3.47 -4.99 6.11
CA GLU A 28 -4.63 -5.56 6.80
C GLU A 28 -4.71 -7.09 6.61
N ARG A 29 -3.72 -7.78 7.18
CA ARG A 29 -3.88 -9.13 7.73
C ARG A 29 -4.02 -8.97 9.24
N ARG A 30 -5.16 -9.40 9.78
CA ARG A 30 -5.14 -10.02 11.10
C ARG A 30 -4.41 -11.35 11.00
#